data_AF-E5Y3D6-F1
#
_entry.id   AF-E5Y3D6-F1
#
_cell.length_a   1.000
_cell.length_b   1.000
_cell.length_c   1.000
_cell.angle_alpha   90.00
_cell.angle_beta   90.00
_cell.angle_gamma   90.00
#
_symmetry.space_group_name_H-M   'P 1'
#
loop_
_entity.id
_entity.type
_entity.pdbx_description
1 polymer ?
#
loop_
_entity_poly.entity_id
_entity_poly.type
_entity_poly.pdbx_seq_one_letter_code
_entity_poly.pdbx_strand_id
1 'polypeptide(L)'
;MRNRVKRVLRECFRLHQALLPPAVDLVIVPKRHLKPEQLDLAAATREFLPLIKEIGGYVVLRREQNACPDISRDGIAAPGGLEPETASGVKA
;
A
#
# COMPACT_ATOMS: atom_id res chain seq x y z
N MET A 1 31.31 0.66 -16.35
CA MET A 1 30.01 1.18 -16.83
C MET A 1 28.80 0.23 -16.65
N ARG A 2 29.01 -1.06 -16.29
CA ARG A 2 27.98 -2.13 -16.20
C ARG A 2 26.77 -1.86 -15.29
N ASN A 3 26.86 -0.94 -14.33
CA ASN A 3 25.78 -0.59 -13.40
C ASN A 3 25.05 0.72 -13.74
N ARG A 4 25.29 1.32 -14.92
CA ARG A 4 24.68 2.62 -15.29
C ARG A 4 23.16 2.58 -15.26
N VAL A 5 22.55 1.56 -15.88
CA VAL A 5 21.08 1.40 -15.91
C VAL A 5 20.50 1.39 -14.50
N LYS A 6 21.04 0.55 -13.61
CA LYS A 6 20.58 0.48 -12.21
C LYS A 6 20.78 1.81 -11.47
N ARG A 7 21.89 2.51 -11.71
CA ARG A 7 22.15 3.83 -11.09
C ARG A 7 21.14 4.87 -11.54
N VAL A 8 20.91 4.98 -12.86
CA VAL A 8 19.97 5.94 -13.43
C VAL A 8 18.55 5.66 -12.96
N LEU A 9 18.12 4.39 -12.95
CA LEU A 9 16.77 4.02 -12.48
C LEU A 9 16.58 4.29 -10.98
N ARG A 10 17.57 3.95 -10.15
CA ARG A 10 17.51 4.25 -8.71
C ARG A 10 17.45 5.75 -8.44
N GLU A 11 18.20 6.53 -9.20
CA GLU A 11 18.18 7.98 -9.06
C GLU A 11 16.86 8.59 -9.53
N CYS A 12 16.32 8.12 -10.67
CA CYS A 12 15.01 8.52 -11.14
C CYS A 12 13.92 8.18 -10.11
N PHE A 13 13.96 6.99 -9.52
CA PHE A 13 13.06 6.60 -8.44
C PHE A 13 13.20 7.53 -7.22
N ARG A 14 14.43 7.76 -6.74
CA ARG A 14 14.71 8.60 -5.56
C ARG A 14 14.14 10.02 -5.72
N LEU A 15 14.26 10.60 -6.92
CA LEU A 15 13.77 11.95 -7.22
C LEU A 15 12.24 12.02 -7.32
N HIS A 16 11.58 10.95 -7.75
CA HIS A 16 10.14 10.93 -8.03
C HIS A 16 9.33 10.09 -7.03
N GLN A 17 9.96 9.59 -5.95
CA GLN A 17 9.31 8.70 -4.97
C GLN A 17 8.05 9.32 -4.34
N ALA A 18 7.99 10.65 -4.22
CA ALA A 18 6.84 11.37 -3.68
C ALA A 18 5.59 11.28 -4.57
N LEU A 19 5.75 10.90 -5.85
CA LEU A 19 4.65 10.70 -6.78
C LEU A 19 4.09 9.27 -6.74
N LEU A 20 4.78 8.34 -6.09
CA LEU A 20 4.35 6.95 -5.97
C LEU A 20 3.39 6.79 -4.79
N PRO A 21 2.36 5.93 -4.93
CA PRO A 21 1.52 5.54 -3.79
C PRO A 21 2.37 4.91 -2.68
N PRO A 22 2.04 5.14 -1.41
CA PRO A 22 2.72 4.50 -0.30
C PRO A 22 2.56 2.97 -0.36
N ALA A 23 3.56 2.25 0.13
CA ALA A 23 3.57 0.79 0.26
C ALA A 23 3.45 -0.01 -1.07
N VAL A 24 4.07 0.48 -2.14
CA VAL A 24 4.20 -0.25 -3.41
C VAL A 24 5.64 -0.71 -3.63
N ASP A 25 5.82 -2.01 -3.82
CA ASP A 25 7.08 -2.58 -4.26
C ASP A 25 7.17 -2.62 -5.78
N LEU A 26 8.20 -2.00 -6.35
CA LEU A 26 8.41 -1.95 -7.80
C LEU A 26 9.62 -2.78 -8.22
N VAL A 27 9.38 -3.76 -9.10
CA VAL A 27 10.43 -4.54 -9.76
C VAL A 27 10.56 -4.08 -11.21
N ILE A 28 11.68 -3.46 -11.56
CA ILE A 28 11.94 -2.97 -12.91
C ILE A 28 12.84 -3.95 -13.66
N VAL A 29 12.32 -4.50 -14.75
CA VAL A 29 13.07 -5.40 -15.64
C VAL A 29 13.37 -4.66 -16.96
N PRO A 30 14.65 -4.39 -17.28
CA PRO A 30 15.00 -3.74 -18.53
C PRO A 30 14.67 -4.65 -19.73
N LYS A 31 14.04 -4.08 -20.76
CA LYS A 31 13.74 -4.80 -22.00
C LYS A 31 15.04 -5.14 -22.76
N ARG A 32 15.04 -6.25 -23.52
CA ARG A 32 16.22 -6.81 -24.22
C ARG A 32 16.96 -5.80 -25.13
N HIS A 33 16.25 -4.82 -25.67
CA HIS A 33 16.80 -3.85 -26.62
C HIS A 33 17.22 -2.52 -25.99
N LEU A 34 17.19 -2.43 -24.65
CA LEU A 34 17.64 -1.23 -23.94
C LEU A 34 19.17 -1.11 -24.05
N LYS A 35 19.63 -0.07 -24.74
CA LYS A 35 21.06 0.26 -24.82
C LYS A 35 21.48 1.06 -23.57
N PRO A 36 22.38 0.55 -22.72
CA PRO A 36 22.80 1.22 -21.48
C PRO A 36 23.36 2.62 -21.70
N GLU A 37 23.94 2.91 -22.88
CA GLU A 37 24.55 4.18 -23.25
C GLU A 37 23.49 5.25 -23.55
N GLN A 38 22.31 4.82 -24.04
CA GLN A 38 21.21 5.72 -24.39
C GLN A 38 20.30 6.03 -23.21
N LEU A 39 20.37 5.25 -22.12
CA LEU A 39 19.59 5.49 -20.92
C LEU A 39 20.28 6.52 -20.01
N ASP A 40 19.95 7.80 -20.22
CA ASP A 40 20.23 8.86 -19.27
C ASP A 40 19.02 9.13 -18.34
N LEU A 41 19.19 10.07 -17.40
CA LEU A 41 18.14 10.42 -16.45
C LEU A 41 16.91 11.03 -17.13
N ALA A 42 17.09 11.79 -18.21
CA ALA A 42 15.99 12.42 -18.94
C ALA A 42 15.15 11.38 -19.68
N ALA A 43 15.79 10.44 -20.36
CA ALA A 43 15.16 9.30 -21.00
C ALA A 43 14.43 8.42 -19.97
N ALA A 44 15.09 8.08 -18.86
CA ALA A 44 14.46 7.32 -17.78
C ALA A 44 13.22 8.04 -17.21
N THR A 45 13.33 9.35 -16.98
CA THR A 45 12.23 10.17 -16.43
C THR A 45 11.04 10.24 -17.39
N ARG A 46 11.29 10.40 -18.69
CA ARG A 46 10.23 10.44 -19.72
C ARG A 46 9.45 9.12 -19.81
N GLU A 47 10.13 7.99 -19.66
CA GLU A 47 9.51 6.66 -19.70
C GLU A 47 8.86 6.28 -18.36
N PHE A 48 9.45 6.68 -17.22
CA PHE A 48 9.03 6.24 -15.89
C PHE A 48 7.85 7.03 -15.33
N LEU A 49 7.79 8.35 -15.54
CA LEU A 49 6.73 9.22 -15.00
C LEU A 49 5.31 8.82 -15.45
N PRO A 50 5.06 8.49 -16.73
CA PRO A 50 3.74 8.03 -17.16
C PRO A 50 3.31 6.76 -16.43
N LEU A 51 4.24 5.81 -16.21
CA LEU A 51 3.97 4.56 -15.50
C LEU A 51 3.61 4.81 -14.03
N ILE A 52 4.28 5.76 -13.35
CA ILE A 52 3.95 6.13 -11.97
C ILE A 52 2.49 6.60 -11.86
N LYS A 53 2.05 7.46 -12.80
CA LYS A 53 0.67 7.99 -12.82
C LYS A 53 -0.34 6.87 -13.02
N GLU A 54 -0.04 5.94 -13.92
CA GLU A 54 -0.89 4.79 -14.21
C GLU A 54 -1.00 3.84 -13.01
N ILE A 55 0.12 3.52 -12.36
CA ILE A 55 0.17 2.72 -11.12
C ILE A 55 -0.66 3.39 -10.02
N GLY A 56 -0.56 4.71 -9.88
CA GLY A 56 -1.38 5.47 -8.94
C GLY A 56 -2.88 5.23 -9.12
N GLY A 57 -3.36 5.24 -10.37
CA GLY A 57 -4.75 4.94 -10.69
C GLY A 57 -5.17 3.53 -10.27
N TYR A 58 -4.34 2.52 -10.56
CA TYR A 58 -4.64 1.13 -10.18
C TYR A 58 -4.68 0.90 -8.66
N VAL A 59 -3.77 1.55 -7.91
CA VAL A 59 -3.71 1.40 -6.44
C VAL A 59 -4.94 2.02 -5.77
N VAL A 60 -5.40 3.18 -6.24
CA VAL A 60 -6.62 3.83 -5.72
C VAL A 60 -7.84 2.90 -5.90
N LEU A 61 -8.04 2.37 -7.10
CA LEU A 61 -9.15 1.46 -7.40
C LEU A 61 -9.12 0.16 -6.57
N ARG A 62 -7.92 -0.38 -6.33
CA ARG A 62 -7.73 -1.57 -5.49
C ARG A 62 -8.04 -1.29 -4.02
N ARG A 63 -7.72 -0.11 -3.51
CA ARG A 63 -7.96 0.26 -2.12
C ARG A 63 -9.45 0.44 -1.84
N GLU A 64 -10.20 1.00 -2.79
CA GLU A 64 -11.66 1.07 -2.70
C GLU A 64 -12.30 -0.34 -2.69
N GLN A 65 -11.80 -1.27 -3.50
CA GLN A 65 -12.32 -2.64 -3.55
C GLN A 65 -11.95 -3.49 -2.32
N ASN A 66 -10.80 -3.22 -1.71
CA ASN A 66 -10.30 -3.95 -0.54
C ASN A 66 -10.63 -3.23 0.79
N ALA A 67 -11.37 -2.11 0.74
CA ALA A 67 -11.89 -1.51 1.95
C ALA A 67 -12.89 -2.50 2.56
N CYS A 68 -12.50 -3.13 3.67
CA CYS A 68 -13.44 -3.92 4.46
C CYS A 68 -14.66 -3.04 4.73
N PRO A 69 -15.91 -3.49 4.43
CA PRO A 69 -17.04 -2.81 5.02
C PRO A 69 -16.83 -2.92 6.53
N ASP A 70 -16.78 -1.76 7.18
CA ASP A 70 -16.78 -1.68 8.63
C ASP A 70 -18.09 -2.33 9.09
N ILE A 71 -18.05 -3.63 9.37
CA ILE A 71 -19.12 -4.31 10.06
C ILE A 71 -19.05 -3.80 11.49
N SER A 72 -19.66 -2.63 11.72
CA SER A 72 -20.06 -2.16 13.03
C SER A 72 -20.65 -3.36 13.76
N ARG A 73 -19.92 -3.80 14.80
CA ARG A 73 -20.44 -4.68 15.83
C ARG A 73 -21.48 -3.88 16.63
N ASP A 74 -22.62 -3.55 16.02
CA ASP A 74 -23.77 -3.13 16.79
C ASP A 74 -24.30 -4.37 17.51
N GLY A 75 -24.16 -4.32 18.83
CA GLY A 75 -24.31 -5.44 19.74
C GLY A 75 -25.64 -6.15 19.58
N ILE A 76 -25.57 -7.46 19.32
CA ILE A 76 -26.66 -8.38 19.61
C ILE A 76 -26.68 -8.53 21.13
N ALA A 77 -27.58 -7.80 21.79
CA ALA A 77 -27.91 -8.03 23.18
C ALA A 77 -28.51 -9.45 23.32
N ALA A 78 -27.76 -10.36 23.92
CA ALA A 78 -28.30 -11.63 24.39
C ALA A 78 -29.02 -11.38 25.73
N PRO A 79 -30.30 -11.76 25.90
CA PRO A 79 -30.93 -11.76 27.22
C PRO A 79 -30.57 -13.09 27.89
N GLY A 80 -29.76 -13.03 28.95
CA GLY A 80 -29.29 -14.25 29.60
C GLY A 80 -28.73 -14.01 30.99
N GLY A 81 -29.64 -13.94 31.96
CA GLY A 81 -29.52 -14.46 33.33
C GLY A 81 -28.31 -14.02 34.18
N LEU A 82 -28.57 -13.22 35.22
CA LEU A 82 -27.80 -13.25 36.46
C LEU A 82 -28.73 -12.88 37.62
N GLU A 83 -29.27 -13.90 38.29
CA GLU A 83 -29.83 -13.77 39.64
C GLU A 83 -28.67 -14.01 40.62
N PRO A 84 -28.30 -13.07 41.49
CA PRO A 84 -27.48 -13.38 42.66
C PRO A 84 -28.37 -13.73 43.85
N GLU A 85 -28.14 -14.92 44.37
CA GLU A 85 -28.76 -15.54 45.53
C GLU A 85 -28.72 -14.63 46.77
N THR A 86 -29.80 -14.67 47.54
CA THR A 86 -30.00 -13.86 48.74
C THR A 86 -29.01 -14.26 49.85
N ALA A 87 -28.17 -13.32 50.27
CA ALA A 87 -27.32 -13.47 51.45
C ALA A 87 -28.19 -13.42 52.72
N SER A 88 -28.34 -14.57 53.35
CA SER A 88 -28.84 -14.76 54.72
C SER A 88 -27.79 -14.30 55.74
N GLY A 89 -28.17 -13.46 56.70
CA GLY A 89 -27.31 -13.11 57.83
C GLY A 89 -27.71 -11.85 58.59
N VAL A 90 -28.77 -11.92 59.40
CA VAL A 90 -29.16 -11.00 60.49
C VAL A 90 -29.04 -11.86 61.75
N LYS A 91 -28.49 -11.51 62.93
CA LYS A 91 -28.35 -10.28 63.73
C LYS A 91 -27.35 -10.55 64.89
N ALA A 92 -26.75 -9.50 65.44
CA ALA A 92 -26.86 -9.02 66.86
C ALA A 92 -25.81 -9.57 67.82
#